data_AF-A0A7V4SUL4-F1
#
_entry.id   AF-A0A7V4SUL4-F1
#
_cell.length_a   1.000
_cell.length_b   1.000
_cell.length_c   1.000
_cell.angle_alpha   90.00
_cell.angle_beta   90.00
_cell.angle_gamma   90.00
#
_symmetry.space_group_name_H-M   'P 1'
#
loop_
_entity.id
_entity.type
_entity.pdbx_description
1 polymer ?
#
loop_
_entity_poly.entity_id
_entity_poly.type
_entity_poly.pdbx_seq_one_letter_code
_entity_poly.pdbx_strand_id
1 'polypeptide(L)'
;MGMKKGAATRRKGMTKTTRREFLKQAALTGVAISGLPGAVEAVEKTTKGLEKSRVVIARDTAVLKKNGEVDVKVLQKMLDRSIAKLTDAKSGVEGWKKLFKPNDVVGIKVNCLFGKGVSTRPEVAWAVVNGLLSAGVKAENIIIWDRSTGDLVKVGYKPNRDGTGVKCYGDDGDWGELIENGSFRGRITKIISEKVTAFINVPILKTHGIAGVSIALKNHYGSFDNPGSHHSNNCNPALADFSAIPIVKKKSRLVVVDALR
;
A
#
# COMPACT_ATOMS: atom_id res chain seq x y z
N MET A 1 43.85 28.66 49.34
CA MET A 1 42.48 28.25 49.69
C MET A 1 41.84 27.66 48.43
N GLY A 2 41.81 26.34 48.34
CA GLY A 2 41.48 25.62 47.11
C GLY A 2 39.97 25.49 46.89
N MET A 3 39.51 25.62 45.64
CA MET A 3 38.17 25.22 45.23
C MET A 3 38.24 24.28 44.03
N LYS A 4 37.54 23.16 44.21
CA LYS A 4 37.57 21.91 43.45
C LYS A 4 36.95 22.08 42.06
N LYS A 5 37.58 21.48 41.04
CA LYS A 5 36.96 21.20 39.73
C LYS A 5 35.88 20.14 39.92
N GLY A 6 34.62 20.49 39.66
CA GLY A 6 33.50 19.54 39.61
C GLY A 6 33.56 18.69 38.35
N ALA A 7 33.57 17.36 38.53
CA ALA A 7 33.49 16.40 37.43
C ALA A 7 32.08 16.42 36.81
N ALA A 8 32.00 16.71 35.51
CA ALA A 8 30.76 16.59 34.76
C ALA A 8 30.48 15.12 34.45
N THR A 9 29.52 14.52 35.17
CA THR A 9 29.03 13.17 34.89
C THR A 9 28.26 13.17 33.58
N ARG A 10 28.88 12.65 32.53
CA ARG A 10 28.29 12.47 31.19
C ARG A 10 27.11 11.49 31.32
N ARG A 11 25.86 11.99 31.31
CA ARG A 11 24.67 11.13 31.18
C ARG A 11 24.75 10.41 29.83
N LYS A 12 25.01 9.09 29.86
CA LYS A 12 24.87 8.20 28.70
C LYS A 12 23.45 8.37 28.16
N GLY A 13 23.34 8.80 26.90
CA GLY A 13 22.06 8.90 26.20
C GLY A 13 21.35 7.56 26.21
N MET A 14 20.13 7.54 26.75
CA MET A 14 19.25 6.39 26.70
C MET A 14 18.90 6.14 25.23
N THR A 15 19.39 5.04 24.66
CA THR A 15 19.04 4.63 23.30
C THR A 15 17.54 4.36 23.27
N LYS A 16 16.80 5.15 22.48
CA LYS A 16 15.35 4.95 22.30
C LYS A 16 15.12 3.57 21.69
N THR A 17 14.63 2.63 22.48
CA THR A 17 14.19 1.31 22.01
C THR A 17 13.17 1.50 20.90
N THR A 18 13.44 0.95 19.73
CA THR A 18 12.50 0.98 18.62
C THR A 18 11.29 0.09 18.93
N ARG A 19 10.11 0.38 18.35
CA ARG A 19 8.92 -0.49 18.50
C ARG A 19 9.21 -1.96 18.15
N ARG A 20 10.12 -2.18 17.20
CA ARG A 20 10.60 -3.51 16.79
C ARG A 20 11.42 -4.19 17.88
N GLU A 21 12.30 -3.46 18.56
CA GLU A 21 13.07 -4.00 19.69
C GLU A 21 12.18 -4.29 20.90
N PHE A 22 11.18 -3.44 21.16
CA PHE A 22 10.21 -3.68 22.22
C PHE A 22 9.39 -4.96 21.98
N LEU A 23 8.87 -5.16 20.77
CA LEU A 23 8.13 -6.39 20.44
C LEU A 23 9.00 -7.65 20.53
N LYS A 24 10.27 -7.56 20.12
CA LYS A 24 11.24 -8.65 20.29
C LYS A 24 11.49 -8.97 21.76
N GLN A 25 11.69 -7.95 22.59
CA GLN A 25 11.91 -8.12 24.03
C GLN A 25 10.67 -8.70 24.71
N ALA A 26 9.48 -8.18 24.44
CA ALA A 26 8.21 -8.65 25.02
C ALA A 26 7.96 -10.14 24.72
N ALA A 27 8.19 -10.56 23.46
CA ALA A 27 8.04 -11.97 23.05
C ALA A 27 9.02 -12.91 23.79
N LEU A 28 10.27 -12.48 23.98
CA LEU A 28 11.28 -13.25 24.73
C LEU A 28 10.90 -13.39 26.22
N THR A 29 10.43 -12.32 26.85
CA THR A 29 9.97 -12.38 28.25
C THR A 29 8.74 -13.27 28.45
N GLY A 30 7.79 -13.29 27.50
CA GLY A 30 6.60 -14.13 27.59
C GLY A 30 6.92 -15.63 27.55
N VAL A 31 7.93 -16.03 26.77
CA VAL A 31 8.37 -17.44 26.67
C VAL A 31 9.10 -17.90 27.92
N ALA A 32 9.98 -17.07 28.48
CA ALA A 32 10.73 -17.39 29.69
C ALA A 32 9.80 -17.68 30.89
N ILE A 33 8.62 -17.05 30.94
CA ILE A 33 7.62 -17.28 31.99
C ILE A 33 6.87 -18.61 31.79
N SER A 34 6.73 -19.09 30.55
CA SER A 34 5.89 -20.24 30.22
C SER A 34 6.52 -21.62 30.46
N GLY A 35 7.85 -21.74 30.58
CA GLY A 35 8.56 -22.96 30.99
C GLY A 35 8.39 -24.22 30.11
N LEU A 36 7.61 -24.15 29.03
CA LEU A 36 7.29 -25.30 28.19
C LEU A 36 8.35 -25.48 27.08
N PRO A 37 9.02 -26.63 26.96
CA PRO A 37 10.04 -26.88 25.94
C PRO A 37 9.53 -26.67 24.50
N GLY A 38 8.26 -27.02 24.24
CA GLY A 38 7.62 -26.80 22.94
C GLY A 38 7.17 -25.36 22.67
N ALA A 39 7.06 -24.51 23.71
CA ALA A 39 6.75 -23.09 23.54
C ALA A 39 7.97 -22.29 23.07
N VAL A 40 9.17 -22.69 23.50
CA VAL A 40 10.44 -22.11 23.01
C VAL A 40 10.61 -22.41 21.52
N GLU A 41 10.32 -23.64 21.10
CA GLU A 41 10.43 -24.07 19.69
C GLU A 41 9.33 -23.46 18.80
N ALA A 42 8.10 -23.32 19.32
CA ALA A 42 7.02 -22.61 18.64
C ALA A 42 7.30 -21.11 18.50
N VAL A 43 7.89 -20.48 19.52
CA VAL A 43 8.30 -19.06 19.43
C VAL A 43 9.57 -18.90 18.60
N GLU A 44 10.51 -19.83 18.59
CA GLU A 44 11.62 -19.85 17.62
C GLU A 44 11.12 -20.00 16.18
N LYS A 45 10.09 -20.81 15.92
CA LYS A 45 9.42 -20.88 14.62
C LYS A 45 8.68 -19.60 14.26
N THR A 46 8.07 -18.94 15.22
CA THR A 46 7.35 -17.66 15.04
C THR A 46 8.32 -16.47 14.87
N THR A 47 9.52 -16.58 15.44
CA THR A 47 10.60 -15.57 15.35
C THR A 47 11.60 -15.83 14.23
N LYS A 48 11.67 -17.07 13.69
CA LYS A 48 12.29 -17.40 12.40
C LYS A 48 11.51 -16.77 11.25
N GLY A 49 11.73 -15.47 11.11
CA GLY A 49 11.42 -14.68 9.93
C GLY A 49 9.98 -14.19 9.88
N LEU A 50 9.67 -13.14 10.64
CA LEU A 50 8.90 -12.06 10.01
C LEU A 50 9.72 -11.65 8.79
N GLU A 51 9.40 -12.21 7.62
CA GLU A 51 10.08 -11.86 6.38
C GLU A 51 10.09 -10.34 6.29
N LYS A 52 11.29 -9.77 6.16
CA LYS A 52 11.42 -8.32 6.07
C LYS A 52 10.62 -7.88 4.84
N SER A 53 9.71 -6.93 5.03
CA SER A 53 8.99 -6.33 3.91
C SER A 53 10.00 -5.81 2.88
N ARG A 54 9.85 -6.23 1.63
CA ARG A 54 10.71 -5.79 0.52
C ARG A 54 10.18 -4.49 -0.06
N VAL A 55 11.09 -3.55 -0.26
CA VAL A 55 10.81 -2.25 -0.90
C VAL A 55 11.83 -2.03 -1.99
N VAL A 56 11.36 -1.69 -3.19
CA VAL A 56 12.20 -1.30 -4.32
C VAL A 56 11.94 0.17 -4.63
N ILE A 57 13.01 0.94 -4.77
CA ILE A 57 12.95 2.34 -5.18
C ILE A 57 13.53 2.45 -6.59
N ALA A 58 12.74 2.95 -7.53
CA ALA A 58 13.19 3.31 -8.86
C ALA A 58 13.32 4.82 -9.01
N ARG A 59 14.37 5.25 -9.70
CA ARG A 59 14.63 6.64 -10.07
C ARG A 59 15.17 6.66 -11.49
N ASP A 60 14.66 7.58 -12.29
CA ASP A 60 15.15 7.85 -13.64
C ASP A 60 14.83 9.31 -13.95
N THR A 61 15.84 10.14 -14.20
CA THR A 61 15.64 11.57 -14.44
C THR A 61 14.97 11.84 -15.78
N ALA A 62 14.93 10.86 -16.68
CA ALA A 62 14.26 10.97 -17.97
C ALA A 62 12.74 10.69 -17.88
N VAL A 63 12.21 10.29 -16.72
CA VAL A 63 10.78 9.95 -16.57
C VAL A 63 9.86 11.16 -16.68
N LEU A 64 10.35 12.35 -16.37
CA LEU A 64 9.64 13.61 -16.58
C LEU A 64 10.34 14.39 -17.70
N LYS A 65 9.56 14.77 -18.70
CA LYS A 65 10.02 15.68 -19.75
C LYS A 65 10.16 17.10 -19.18
N LYS A 66 10.83 17.99 -19.93
CA LYS A 66 11.03 19.40 -19.54
C LYS A 66 9.72 20.15 -19.24
N ASN A 67 8.61 19.75 -19.86
CA ASN A 67 7.28 20.34 -19.64
C ASN A 67 6.50 19.68 -18.49
N GLY A 68 7.11 18.76 -17.74
CA GLY A 68 6.49 18.04 -16.62
C GLY A 68 5.62 16.84 -17.03
N GLU A 69 5.45 16.57 -18.32
CA GLU A 69 4.77 15.36 -18.79
C GLU A 69 5.57 14.11 -18.47
N VAL A 70 4.87 13.02 -18.20
CA VAL A 70 5.48 11.71 -17.98
C VAL A 70 5.90 11.09 -19.31
N ASP A 71 7.17 10.67 -19.40
CA ASP A 71 7.60 9.75 -20.45
C ASP A 71 7.15 8.32 -20.08
N VAL A 72 6.05 7.89 -20.70
CA VAL A 72 5.43 6.58 -20.41
C VAL A 72 6.34 5.40 -20.75
N LYS A 73 7.28 5.54 -21.69
CA LYS A 73 8.21 4.46 -22.04
C LYS A 73 9.28 4.32 -20.96
N VAL A 74 9.80 5.43 -20.45
CA VAL A 74 10.73 5.42 -19.31
C VAL A 74 10.03 4.90 -18.05
N LEU A 75 8.82 5.38 -17.77
CA LEU A 75 8.00 4.91 -16.65
C LEU A 75 7.76 3.40 -16.70
N GLN A 76 7.36 2.86 -17.86
CA GLN A 76 7.16 1.42 -18.02
C GLN A 76 8.44 0.63 -17.72
N LYS A 77 9.59 1.06 -18.28
CA LYS A 77 10.89 0.44 -17.99
C LYS A 77 11.25 0.50 -16.51
N MET A 78 10.98 1.61 -15.82
CA MET A 78 11.19 1.73 -14.38
C MET A 78 10.34 0.72 -13.60
N LEU A 79 9.07 0.60 -13.93
CA LEU A 79 8.15 -0.33 -13.27
C LEU A 79 8.55 -1.78 -13.53
N ASP A 80 8.85 -2.15 -14.78
CA ASP A 80 9.25 -3.51 -15.14
C ASP A 80 10.51 -3.95 -14.39
N ARG A 81 11.55 -3.10 -14.33
CA ARG A 81 12.76 -3.37 -13.54
C ARG A 81 12.46 -3.49 -12.05
N SER A 82 11.54 -2.66 -11.54
CA SER A 82 11.15 -2.67 -10.13
C SER A 82 10.44 -3.96 -9.75
N ILE A 83 9.52 -4.42 -10.59
CA ILE A 83 8.76 -5.66 -10.40
C ILE A 83 9.67 -6.88 -10.52
N ALA A 84 10.58 -6.90 -11.50
CA ALA A 84 11.60 -7.94 -11.62
C ALA A 84 12.42 -8.05 -10.32
N LYS A 85 12.92 -6.91 -9.81
CA LYS A 85 13.70 -6.86 -8.57
C LYS A 85 12.89 -7.17 -7.30
N LEU A 86 11.61 -6.79 -7.27
CA LEU A 86 10.73 -7.06 -6.13
C LEU A 86 10.42 -8.57 -6.00
N THR A 87 10.39 -9.27 -7.12
CA THR A 87 9.94 -10.68 -7.21
C THR A 87 11.08 -11.67 -7.49
N ASP A 88 12.33 -11.20 -7.51
CA ASP A 88 13.51 -11.97 -7.96
C ASP A 88 13.26 -12.69 -9.29
N ALA A 89 12.70 -11.97 -10.27
CA ALA A 89 12.45 -12.46 -11.62
C ALA A 89 13.47 -11.90 -12.61
N LYS A 90 13.65 -12.58 -13.76
CA LYS A 90 14.62 -12.14 -14.78
C LYS A 90 14.11 -10.97 -15.61
N SER A 91 12.79 -10.77 -15.63
CA SER A 91 12.13 -9.69 -16.36
C SER A 91 10.90 -9.18 -15.62
N GLY A 92 10.40 -8.01 -16.03
CA GLY A 92 9.14 -7.45 -15.50
C GLY A 92 7.96 -8.39 -15.76
N VAL A 93 7.87 -8.96 -16.97
CA VAL A 93 6.81 -9.91 -17.36
C VAL A 93 6.79 -11.14 -16.46
N GLU A 94 7.94 -11.76 -16.21
CA GLU A 94 8.03 -12.89 -15.27
C GLU A 94 7.62 -12.48 -13.86
N GLY A 95 8.02 -11.28 -13.42
CA GLY A 95 7.64 -10.76 -12.11
C GLY A 95 6.14 -10.52 -11.97
N TRP A 96 5.49 -9.95 -12.99
CA TRP A 96 4.04 -9.79 -13.02
C TRP A 96 3.31 -11.15 -13.00
N LYS A 97 3.81 -12.14 -13.74
CA LYS A 97 3.28 -13.53 -13.72
C LYS A 97 3.42 -14.24 -12.37
N LYS A 98 4.42 -13.86 -11.55
CA LYS A 98 4.54 -14.35 -10.16
C LYS A 98 3.48 -13.75 -9.24
N LEU A 99 2.99 -12.53 -9.53
CA LEU A 99 2.04 -11.81 -8.67
C LEU A 99 0.57 -12.01 -9.09
N PHE A 100 0.31 -12.24 -10.38
CA PHE A 100 -1.04 -12.31 -10.96
C PHE A 100 -1.19 -13.45 -11.95
N LYS A 101 -2.40 -14.00 -12.02
CA LYS A 101 -2.79 -15.12 -12.88
C LYS A 101 -3.75 -14.64 -13.97
N PRO A 102 -3.78 -15.28 -15.15
CA PRO A 102 -4.69 -14.89 -16.24
C PRO A 102 -6.19 -14.83 -15.88
N ASN A 103 -6.62 -15.61 -14.89
CA ASN A 103 -8.01 -15.67 -14.43
C ASN A 103 -8.33 -14.73 -13.27
N ASP A 104 -7.37 -13.93 -12.80
CA ASP A 104 -7.66 -12.92 -11.77
C ASP A 104 -8.58 -11.83 -12.32
N VAL A 105 -9.41 -11.26 -11.42
CA VAL A 105 -10.06 -9.96 -11.59
C VAL A 105 -9.33 -8.98 -10.68
N VAL A 106 -8.65 -8.01 -11.26
CA VAL A 106 -7.67 -7.17 -10.55
C VAL A 106 -8.16 -5.73 -10.43
N GLY A 107 -8.34 -5.28 -9.19
CA GLY A 107 -8.59 -3.87 -8.89
C GLY A 107 -7.28 -3.06 -8.79
N ILE A 108 -7.27 -1.84 -9.31
CA ILE A 108 -6.19 -0.86 -9.17
C ILE A 108 -6.76 0.34 -8.40
N LYS A 109 -6.48 0.39 -7.10
CA LYS A 109 -6.96 1.46 -6.22
C LYS A 109 -6.08 2.71 -6.36
N VAL A 110 -6.54 3.71 -7.10
CA VAL A 110 -5.84 5.00 -7.27
C VAL A 110 -6.28 6.01 -6.20
N ASN A 111 -5.67 7.19 -6.15
CA ASN A 111 -6.09 8.32 -5.32
C ASN A 111 -6.39 9.54 -6.19
N CYS A 112 -7.64 10.00 -6.24
CA CYS A 112 -8.10 11.06 -7.13
C CYS A 112 -8.82 12.21 -6.42
N LEU A 113 -9.06 12.08 -5.10
CA LEU A 113 -9.85 13.01 -4.28
C LEU A 113 -9.50 14.50 -4.47
N PHE A 114 -8.21 14.83 -4.64
CA PHE A 114 -7.75 16.22 -4.66
C PHE A 114 -7.51 16.76 -6.07
N GLY A 115 -7.93 16.04 -7.12
CA GLY A 115 -7.78 16.48 -8.49
C GLY A 115 -6.33 16.44 -9.01
N LYS A 116 -6.12 16.98 -10.21
CA LYS A 116 -4.86 16.89 -10.95
C LYS A 116 -3.69 17.53 -10.16
N GLY A 117 -2.51 16.90 -10.21
CA GLY A 117 -1.28 17.39 -9.56
C GLY A 117 -1.06 16.88 -8.13
N VAL A 118 -2.11 16.46 -7.43
CA VAL A 118 -2.05 15.90 -6.05
C VAL A 118 -2.76 14.55 -5.92
N SER A 119 -2.86 13.84 -7.04
CA SER A 119 -3.55 12.57 -7.24
C SER A 119 -2.68 11.62 -8.07
N THR A 120 -2.97 10.32 -8.00
CA THR A 120 -2.26 9.28 -8.76
C THR A 120 -2.40 9.56 -10.26
N ARG A 121 -1.27 9.76 -10.94
CA ARG A 121 -1.24 10.03 -12.37
C ARG A 121 -1.83 8.88 -13.19
N PRO A 122 -2.70 9.14 -14.19
CA PRO A 122 -3.20 8.10 -15.09
C PRO A 122 -2.09 7.26 -15.71
N GLU A 123 -0.96 7.88 -16.05
CA GLU A 123 0.20 7.21 -16.64
C GLU A 123 0.77 6.11 -15.74
N VAL A 124 0.76 6.31 -14.41
CA VAL A 124 1.21 5.29 -13.45
C VAL A 124 0.22 4.14 -13.36
N ALA A 125 -1.08 4.44 -13.32
CA ALA A 125 -2.12 3.40 -13.34
C ALA A 125 -2.08 2.58 -14.64
N TRP A 126 -1.90 3.22 -15.79
CA TRP A 126 -1.80 2.54 -17.09
C TRP A 126 -0.50 1.72 -17.24
N ALA A 127 0.62 2.15 -16.63
CA ALA A 127 1.82 1.31 -16.58
C ALA A 127 1.58 0.01 -15.78
N VAL A 128 0.79 0.08 -14.70
CA VAL A 128 0.34 -1.09 -13.93
C VAL A 128 -0.59 -1.97 -14.77
N VAL A 129 -1.54 -1.39 -15.51
CA VAL A 129 -2.40 -2.12 -16.46
C VAL A 129 -1.54 -2.91 -17.46
N ASN A 130 -0.56 -2.28 -18.11
CA ASN A 130 0.33 -2.96 -19.05
C ASN A 130 1.07 -4.14 -18.41
N GLY A 131 1.50 -3.98 -17.17
CA GLY A 131 2.08 -5.05 -16.37
C GLY A 131 1.14 -6.24 -16.18
N LEU A 132 -0.11 -5.99 -15.81
CA LEU A 132 -1.15 -7.02 -15.67
C LEU A 132 -1.47 -7.71 -17.00
N LEU A 133 -1.59 -6.95 -18.09
CA LEU A 133 -1.77 -7.51 -19.44
C LEU A 133 -0.60 -8.43 -19.81
N SER A 134 0.63 -8.06 -19.47
CA SER A 134 1.82 -8.90 -19.71
C SER A 134 1.81 -10.21 -18.91
N ALA A 135 1.12 -10.24 -17.77
CA ALA A 135 0.86 -11.46 -17.00
C ALA A 135 -0.27 -12.33 -17.58
N GLY A 136 -0.95 -11.86 -18.62
CA GLY A 136 -2.07 -12.54 -19.26
C GLY A 136 -3.43 -12.27 -18.62
N VAL A 137 -3.53 -11.30 -17.69
CA VAL A 137 -4.84 -10.85 -17.19
C VAL A 137 -5.60 -10.19 -18.34
N LYS A 138 -6.85 -10.60 -18.56
CA LYS A 138 -7.70 -10.03 -19.62
C LYS A 138 -8.01 -8.56 -19.30
N ALA A 139 -8.11 -7.71 -20.32
CA ALA A 139 -8.41 -6.29 -20.13
C ALA A 139 -9.73 -6.08 -19.36
N GLU A 140 -10.75 -6.87 -19.69
CA GLU A 140 -12.10 -6.83 -19.09
C GLU A 140 -12.09 -7.18 -17.59
N ASN A 141 -11.03 -7.85 -17.12
CA ASN A 141 -10.84 -8.24 -15.74
C ASN A 141 -10.03 -7.21 -14.93
N ILE A 142 -9.62 -6.09 -15.53
CA ILE A 142 -8.87 -5.04 -14.84
C ILE A 142 -9.79 -3.85 -14.55
N ILE A 143 -9.81 -3.42 -13.29
CA ILE A 143 -10.67 -2.33 -12.83
C ILE A 143 -9.82 -1.24 -12.18
N ILE A 144 -9.66 -0.09 -12.81
CA ILE A 144 -9.11 1.12 -12.18
C ILE A 144 -10.22 1.81 -11.38
N TRP A 145 -9.99 2.09 -10.10
CA TRP A 145 -11.05 2.66 -9.26
C TRP A 145 -10.55 3.56 -8.12
N ASP A 146 -11.44 4.44 -7.68
CA ASP A 146 -11.35 5.23 -6.45
C ASP A 146 -12.77 5.43 -5.88
N ARG A 147 -12.92 6.29 -4.86
CA ARG A 147 -14.21 6.58 -4.20
C ARG A 147 -15.30 7.18 -5.11
N SER A 148 -14.94 7.86 -6.20
CA SER A 148 -15.92 8.53 -7.05
C SER A 148 -15.46 8.60 -8.50
N THR A 149 -16.39 8.34 -9.42
CA THR A 149 -16.20 8.54 -10.86
C THR A 149 -15.92 10.02 -11.18
N GLY A 150 -16.54 10.96 -10.45
CA GLY A 150 -16.27 12.39 -10.63
C GLY A 150 -14.82 12.76 -10.30
N ASP A 151 -14.23 12.17 -9.26
CA ASP A 151 -12.84 12.42 -8.89
C ASP A 151 -11.87 11.83 -9.92
N LEU A 152 -12.16 10.65 -10.47
CA LEU A 152 -11.41 10.06 -11.58
C LEU A 152 -11.36 10.99 -12.80
N VAL A 153 -12.52 11.55 -13.20
CA VAL A 153 -12.63 12.49 -14.33
C VAL A 153 -11.79 13.75 -14.09
N LYS A 154 -11.86 14.35 -12.89
CA LYS A 154 -11.08 15.56 -12.55
C LYS A 154 -9.57 15.37 -12.68
N VAL A 155 -9.08 14.14 -12.54
CA VAL A 155 -7.65 13.81 -12.66
C VAL A 155 -7.26 13.48 -14.11
N GLY A 156 -8.23 13.21 -14.98
CA GLY A 156 -8.01 12.90 -16.40
C GLY A 156 -8.14 11.40 -16.73
N TYR A 157 -8.67 10.59 -15.82
CA TYR A 157 -9.08 9.22 -16.18
C TYR A 157 -10.33 9.26 -17.06
N LYS A 158 -10.46 8.28 -17.95
CA LYS A 158 -11.63 8.10 -18.82
C LYS A 158 -12.50 6.99 -18.26
N PRO A 159 -13.72 7.29 -17.74
CA PRO A 159 -14.59 6.25 -17.20
C PRO A 159 -14.98 5.20 -18.25
N ASN A 160 -15.02 3.95 -17.82
CA ASN A 160 -15.48 2.80 -18.59
C ASN A 160 -16.03 1.74 -17.62
N ARG A 161 -17.35 1.68 -17.44
CA ARG A 161 -17.99 0.65 -16.60
C ARG A 161 -18.40 -0.56 -17.43
N ASP A 162 -19.14 -0.32 -18.50
CA ASP A 162 -19.81 -1.38 -19.26
C ASP A 162 -19.21 -1.64 -20.65
N GLY A 163 -18.31 -0.77 -21.13
CA GLY A 163 -17.66 -0.91 -22.44
C GLY A 163 -16.58 -1.98 -22.50
N THR A 164 -16.03 -2.24 -23.69
CA THR A 164 -14.94 -3.21 -23.90
C THR A 164 -13.62 -2.75 -23.28
N GLY A 165 -12.71 -3.69 -23.01
CA GLY A 165 -11.40 -3.40 -22.44
C GLY A 165 -11.40 -3.07 -20.95
N VAL A 166 -10.35 -2.36 -20.51
CA VAL A 166 -10.09 -2.05 -19.10
C VAL A 166 -11.18 -1.18 -18.50
N LYS A 167 -11.68 -1.60 -17.34
CA LYS A 167 -12.71 -0.88 -16.62
C LYS A 167 -12.10 0.27 -15.83
N CYS A 168 -12.82 1.38 -15.74
CA CYS A 168 -12.45 2.53 -14.94
C CYS A 168 -13.70 3.19 -14.35
N TYR A 169 -13.93 3.08 -13.05
CA TYR A 169 -15.09 3.66 -12.41
C TYR A 169 -14.89 3.82 -10.90
N GLY A 170 -15.63 4.74 -10.30
CA GLY A 170 -15.67 4.90 -8.84
C GLY A 170 -16.56 3.86 -8.17
N ASP A 171 -16.34 3.60 -6.88
CA ASP A 171 -17.32 2.85 -6.10
C ASP A 171 -18.67 3.59 -6.03
N ASP A 172 -18.65 4.93 -6.08
CA ASP A 172 -19.83 5.80 -6.13
C ASP A 172 -20.87 5.47 -5.04
N GLY A 173 -20.41 5.01 -3.88
CA GLY A 173 -21.28 4.63 -2.78
C GLY A 173 -21.84 3.19 -2.83
N ASP A 174 -21.35 2.33 -3.73
CA ASP A 174 -21.69 0.90 -3.77
C ASP A 174 -20.95 0.13 -2.66
N TRP A 175 -21.55 0.17 -1.48
CA TRP A 175 -21.03 -0.44 -0.26
C TRP A 175 -21.58 -1.85 -0.03
N GLY A 176 -20.73 -2.75 0.49
CA GLY A 176 -21.14 -4.05 1.00
C GLY A 176 -21.67 -3.97 2.44
N GLU A 177 -21.61 -5.11 3.12
CA GLU A 177 -22.05 -5.26 4.51
C GLU A 177 -21.15 -4.51 5.51
N LEU A 178 -21.71 -4.22 6.69
CA LEU A 178 -20.98 -3.62 7.81
C LEU A 178 -19.95 -4.62 8.36
N ILE A 179 -18.71 -4.17 8.53
CA ILE A 179 -17.61 -4.97 9.07
C ILE A 179 -16.98 -4.24 10.25
N GLU A 180 -16.66 -5.01 11.28
CA GLU A 180 -15.89 -4.57 12.45
C GLU A 180 -14.62 -5.41 12.57
N ASN A 181 -13.49 -4.76 12.82
CA ASN A 181 -12.22 -5.42 13.10
C ASN A 181 -11.34 -4.46 13.92
N GLY A 182 -11.02 -4.82 15.16
CA GLY A 182 -10.28 -3.92 16.05
C GLY A 182 -10.98 -2.57 16.21
N SER A 183 -10.26 -1.48 15.89
CA SER A 183 -10.80 -0.11 15.90
C SER A 183 -11.57 0.28 14.63
N PHE A 184 -11.52 -0.55 13.58
CA PHE A 184 -12.25 -0.29 12.34
C PHE A 184 -13.71 -0.73 12.45
N ARG A 185 -14.61 0.13 11.96
CA ARG A 185 -16.05 -0.13 11.81
C ARG A 185 -16.58 0.64 10.60
N GLY A 186 -17.03 -0.05 9.57
CA GLY A 186 -17.55 0.58 8.35
C GLY A 186 -17.93 -0.45 7.29
N ARG A 187 -18.52 0.02 6.19
CA ARG A 187 -18.85 -0.80 5.03
C ARG A 187 -17.78 -0.65 3.96
N ILE A 188 -17.27 -1.77 3.45
CA ILE A 188 -16.22 -1.80 2.43
C ILE A 188 -16.86 -1.74 1.03
N THR A 189 -16.22 -1.08 0.07
CA THR A 189 -16.69 -1.09 -1.32
C THR A 189 -16.87 -2.51 -1.86
N LYS A 190 -17.94 -2.72 -2.63
CA LYS A 190 -18.18 -3.99 -3.35
C LYS A 190 -17.10 -4.33 -4.35
N ILE A 191 -16.32 -3.35 -4.81
CA ILE A 191 -15.16 -3.62 -5.67
C ILE A 191 -14.20 -4.58 -4.94
N ILE A 192 -13.88 -4.31 -3.67
CA ILE A 192 -13.00 -5.15 -2.86
C ILE A 192 -13.71 -6.42 -2.38
N SER A 193 -14.93 -6.30 -1.83
CA SER A 193 -15.58 -7.46 -1.19
C SER A 193 -16.03 -8.50 -2.22
N GLU A 194 -16.58 -8.07 -3.36
CA GLU A 194 -17.32 -8.95 -4.27
C GLU A 194 -16.72 -9.04 -5.68
N LYS A 195 -16.20 -7.94 -6.24
CA LYS A 195 -15.85 -7.90 -7.67
C LYS A 195 -14.44 -8.42 -8.00
N VAL A 196 -13.45 -8.16 -7.12
CA VAL A 196 -12.04 -8.49 -7.40
C VAL A 196 -11.56 -9.75 -6.67
N THR A 197 -10.64 -10.49 -7.30
CA THR A 197 -9.87 -11.58 -6.67
C THR A 197 -8.56 -11.08 -6.08
N ALA A 198 -8.08 -9.93 -6.55
CA ALA A 198 -6.86 -9.27 -6.08
C ALA A 198 -6.95 -7.76 -6.31
N PHE A 199 -6.15 -6.98 -5.57
CA PHE A 199 -5.97 -5.58 -5.91
C PHE A 199 -4.53 -5.09 -5.68
N ILE A 200 -4.20 -4.05 -6.44
CA ILE A 200 -2.99 -3.26 -6.35
C ILE A 200 -3.37 -1.91 -5.75
N ASN A 201 -2.68 -1.49 -4.70
CA ASN A 201 -2.86 -0.17 -4.11
C ASN A 201 -1.86 0.80 -4.75
N VAL A 202 -2.35 1.82 -5.45
CA VAL A 202 -1.54 2.78 -6.23
C VAL A 202 -1.70 4.21 -5.67
N PRO A 203 -1.13 4.50 -4.49
CA PRO A 203 -1.22 5.82 -3.88
C PRO A 203 -0.31 6.84 -4.56
N ILE A 204 -0.69 8.12 -4.48
CA ILE A 204 0.22 9.26 -4.67
C ILE A 204 0.99 9.55 -3.38
N LEU A 205 2.29 9.84 -3.46
CA LEU A 205 3.09 10.36 -2.36
C LEU A 205 2.79 11.85 -2.14
N LYS A 206 2.21 12.19 -0.98
CA LYS A 206 1.99 13.58 -0.55
C LYS A 206 2.05 13.74 0.96
N THR A 207 2.26 14.97 1.42
CA THR A 207 2.12 15.32 2.85
C THR A 207 0.66 15.20 3.31
N HIS A 208 0.45 14.96 4.60
CA HIS A 208 -0.88 15.00 5.22
C HIS A 208 -0.81 15.61 6.62
N GLY A 209 -1.64 16.62 6.89
CA GLY A 209 -1.58 17.42 8.12
C GLY A 209 -1.72 16.63 9.43
N ILE A 210 -2.40 15.49 9.40
CA ILE A 210 -2.63 14.66 10.62
C ILE A 210 -1.70 13.44 10.66
N ALA A 211 -1.38 12.86 9.51
CA ALA A 211 -0.73 11.54 9.42
C ALA A 211 0.76 11.65 9.04
N GLY A 212 1.24 12.86 8.78
CA GLY A 212 2.55 13.15 8.20
C GLY A 212 2.57 12.91 6.69
N VAL A 213 2.31 11.68 6.25
CA VAL A 213 2.32 11.30 4.83
C VAL A 213 1.07 10.54 4.41
N SER A 214 0.67 10.73 3.16
CA SER A 214 -0.34 9.93 2.49
C SER A 214 0.34 9.01 1.49
N ILE A 215 0.33 7.71 1.78
CA ILE A 215 0.80 6.60 0.94
C ILE A 215 0.02 5.34 1.34
N ALA A 216 0.35 4.19 0.75
CA ALA A 216 -0.05 2.82 1.12
C ALA A 216 -1.39 2.74 1.88
N LEU A 217 -1.37 2.48 3.19
CA LEU A 217 -2.56 2.32 4.03
C LEU A 217 -3.53 3.49 3.93
N LYS A 218 -3.03 4.73 3.86
CA LYS A 218 -3.86 5.93 3.81
C LYS A 218 -4.72 6.03 2.56
N ASN A 219 -4.33 5.37 1.48
CA ASN A 219 -5.12 5.37 0.25
C ASN A 219 -6.48 4.69 0.41
N HIS A 220 -6.64 3.86 1.46
CA HIS A 220 -7.87 3.15 1.73
C HIS A 220 -8.98 4.00 2.35
N TYR A 221 -8.74 5.27 2.69
CA TYR A 221 -9.85 6.18 3.04
C TYR A 221 -10.87 6.36 1.90
N GLY A 222 -10.53 5.98 0.67
CA GLY A 222 -11.49 5.85 -0.44
C GLY A 222 -11.95 4.42 -0.70
N SER A 223 -11.95 3.54 0.30
CA SER A 223 -12.33 2.11 0.17
C SER A 223 -13.47 1.70 1.11
N PHE A 224 -13.98 2.62 1.91
CA PHE A 224 -15.07 2.39 2.85
C PHE A 224 -15.91 3.66 3.03
N ASP A 225 -17.13 3.50 3.54
CA ASP A 225 -18.20 4.51 3.52
C ASP A 225 -18.01 5.70 4.46
N ASN A 226 -17.26 5.52 5.55
CA ASN A 226 -17.16 6.49 6.64
C ASN A 226 -15.72 6.94 6.97
N PRO A 227 -14.92 7.44 6.00
CA PRO A 227 -13.53 7.83 6.23
C PRO A 227 -13.32 8.80 7.40
N GLY A 228 -14.23 9.76 7.59
CA GLY A 228 -14.16 10.75 8.66
C GLY A 228 -14.05 10.13 10.07
N SER A 229 -14.77 9.03 10.32
CA SER A 229 -14.81 8.35 11.63
C SER A 229 -13.48 7.71 12.03
N HIS A 230 -12.55 7.56 11.09
CA HIS A 230 -11.32 6.78 11.24
C HIS A 230 -10.05 7.65 11.22
N HIS A 231 -10.17 8.97 11.43
CA HIS A 231 -9.04 9.92 11.43
C HIS A 231 -8.45 10.22 12.83
N SER A 232 -9.08 9.74 13.91
CA SER A 232 -8.60 9.95 15.27
C SER A 232 -7.20 9.36 15.50
N ASN A 233 -6.51 9.85 16.53
CA ASN A 233 -5.18 9.37 16.95
C ASN A 233 -4.18 9.24 15.78
N ASN A 234 -4.08 10.29 14.96
CA ASN A 234 -3.20 10.33 13.79
C ASN A 234 -3.46 9.18 12.79
N CYS A 235 -4.73 8.85 12.53
CA CYS A 235 -5.15 7.78 11.63
C CYS A 235 -4.75 6.35 12.10
N ASN A 236 -4.51 6.15 13.40
CA ASN A 236 -4.03 4.88 13.97
C ASN A 236 -4.94 4.39 15.13
N PRO A 237 -5.37 3.11 15.18
CA PRO A 237 -5.00 1.99 14.32
C PRO A 237 -5.97 1.65 13.19
N ALA A 238 -7.02 2.45 12.98
CA ALA A 238 -8.14 2.09 12.10
C ALA A 238 -7.75 1.57 10.71
N LEU A 239 -6.78 2.18 10.02
CA LEU A 239 -6.35 1.71 8.69
C LEU A 239 -5.50 0.43 8.72
N ALA A 240 -4.74 0.22 9.80
CA ALA A 240 -4.01 -1.04 10.03
C ALA A 240 -5.02 -2.16 10.27
N ASP A 241 -6.04 -1.90 11.08
CA ASP A 241 -7.13 -2.84 11.34
C ASP A 241 -7.96 -3.11 10.08
N PHE A 242 -8.30 -2.09 9.28
CA PHE A 242 -8.93 -2.27 7.98
C PHE A 242 -8.11 -3.21 7.08
N SER A 243 -6.79 -3.00 7.02
CA SER A 243 -5.89 -3.80 6.20
C SER A 243 -5.69 -5.22 6.73
N ALA A 244 -5.99 -5.46 8.01
CA ALA A 244 -5.96 -6.77 8.63
C ALA A 244 -7.25 -7.59 8.41
N ILE A 245 -8.35 -6.96 7.94
CA ILE A 245 -9.60 -7.64 7.61
C ILE A 245 -9.30 -8.77 6.59
N PRO A 246 -9.76 -10.02 6.82
CA PRO A 246 -9.36 -11.16 5.98
C PRO A 246 -9.60 -10.95 4.48
N ILE A 247 -10.72 -10.36 4.09
CA ILE A 247 -11.03 -10.09 2.67
C ILE A 247 -10.14 -9.01 2.05
N VAL A 248 -9.64 -8.05 2.84
CA VAL A 248 -8.71 -7.02 2.38
C VAL A 248 -7.30 -7.60 2.32
N LYS A 249 -6.85 -8.20 3.43
CA LYS A 249 -5.50 -8.77 3.60
C LYS A 249 -5.18 -9.82 2.55
N LYS A 250 -6.11 -10.74 2.27
CA LYS A 250 -5.91 -11.83 1.30
C LYS A 250 -5.86 -11.34 -0.15
N LYS A 251 -6.54 -10.23 -0.47
CA LYS A 251 -6.64 -9.70 -1.83
C LYS A 251 -5.58 -8.65 -2.15
N SER A 252 -4.99 -7.99 -1.16
CA SER A 252 -3.90 -7.01 -1.38
C SER A 252 -2.61 -7.72 -1.79
N ARG A 253 -2.12 -7.47 -3.02
CA ARG A 253 -0.92 -8.15 -3.55
C ARG A 253 0.29 -7.25 -3.75
N LEU A 254 0.07 -5.98 -4.07
CA LEU A 254 1.14 -5.06 -4.46
C LEU A 254 0.77 -3.62 -4.09
N VAL A 255 1.78 -2.86 -3.69
CA VAL A 255 1.70 -1.40 -3.54
C VAL A 255 2.65 -0.73 -4.53
N VAL A 256 2.14 0.17 -5.37
CA VAL A 256 2.95 0.97 -6.30
C VAL A 256 2.74 2.44 -5.99
N VAL A 257 3.72 3.07 -5.34
CA VAL A 257 3.62 4.48 -4.95
C VAL A 257 4.00 5.37 -6.13
N ASP A 258 3.09 6.22 -6.60
CA ASP A 258 3.42 7.33 -7.48
C ASP A 258 4.21 8.38 -6.67
N ALA A 259 5.51 8.46 -6.95
CA ALA A 259 6.44 9.39 -6.34
C ALA A 259 7.19 10.22 -7.41
N LEU A 260 6.61 10.37 -8.60
CA LEU A 260 7.21 11.17 -9.68
C LEU A 260 7.22 12.66 -9.29
N ARG A 261 8.40 13.27 -9.38
CA ARG A 261 8.71 14.65 -9.00
C ARG A 261 9.88 15.19 -9.80
#